data_AF-A0A9E3S7W2-F1
#
_entry.id   AF-A0A9E3S7W2-F1
#
_cell.length_a   1.000
_cell.length_b   1.000
_cell.length_c   1.000
_cell.angle_alpha   90.00
_cell.angle_beta   90.00
_cell.angle_gamma   90.00
#
_symmetry.space_group_name_H-M   'P 1'
#
loop_
_entity.id
_entity.type
_entity.pdbx_description
1 polymer ?
#
loop_
_entity_poly.entity_id
_entity_poly.type
_entity_poly.pdbx_seq_one_letter_code
_entity_poly.pdbx_strand_id
1 'polypeptide(L)'
;MTASVYFESPDAVASHVASRLKRLAFVVIGVELRPTVRHNGLLVNVTLGKSIGLGTTYIAEQFIAGELRKVTHQENILFFWRYVPRPVAQMRISSVH
;
A
#
# COMPACT_ATOMS: atom_id res chain seq x y z
N MET A 1 19.98 19.02 -8.28
CA MET A 1 20.41 17.77 -7.62
C MET A 1 19.20 16.87 -7.45
N THR A 2 19.14 15.76 -8.20
CA THR A 2 18.08 14.74 -8.08
C THR A 2 18.45 13.82 -6.93
N ALA A 3 17.83 14.00 -5.76
CA ALA A 3 17.91 13.03 -4.68
C ALA A 3 17.24 11.74 -5.16
N SER A 4 18.05 10.71 -5.42
CA SER A 4 17.52 9.39 -5.71
C SER A 4 17.04 8.81 -4.39
N VAL A 5 15.72 8.74 -4.22
CA VAL A 5 15.10 8.07 -3.07
C VAL A 5 15.39 6.58 -3.21
N TYR A 6 16.42 6.10 -2.51
CA TYR A 6 16.84 4.71 -2.52
C TYR A 6 16.24 4.01 -1.30
N PHE A 7 15.45 2.97 -1.54
CA PHE A 7 14.92 2.10 -0.49
C PHE A 7 15.84 0.87 -0.42
N GLU A 8 16.44 0.59 0.72
CA GLU A 8 17.28 -0.61 0.89
C GLU A 8 16.49 -1.91 0.72
N SER A 9 15.17 -1.88 0.98
CA SER A 9 14.27 -3.01 0.73
C SER A 9 12.82 -2.56 0.47
N PRO A 10 12.47 -2.20 -0.78
CA PRO A 10 11.10 -1.80 -1.12
C PRO A 10 10.08 -2.93 -0.85
N ASP A 11 10.48 -4.20 -0.98
CA ASP A 11 9.62 -5.35 -0.73
C ASP A 11 9.28 -5.52 0.75
N ALA A 12 10.22 -5.26 1.67
CA ALA A 12 9.97 -5.30 3.10
C ALA A 12 8.99 -4.21 3.52
N VAL A 13 9.16 -2.99 2.98
CA VAL A 13 8.26 -1.87 3.25
C VAL A 13 6.87 -2.13 2.65
N ALA A 14 6.78 -2.66 1.42
CA ALA A 14 5.51 -3.04 0.80
C ALA A 14 4.78 -4.13 1.61
N SER A 15 5.52 -5.14 2.10
CA SER A 15 4.99 -6.20 2.96
C SER A 15 4.50 -5.65 4.30
N HIS A 16 5.21 -4.68 4.88
CA HIS A 16 4.79 -3.99 6.09
C HIS A 16 3.46 -3.25 5.88
N VAL A 17 3.36 -2.44 4.82
CA VAL A 17 2.13 -1.71 4.45
C VAL A 17 0.97 -2.68 4.24
N ALA A 18 1.18 -3.76 3.48
CA ALA A 18 0.16 -4.77 3.23
C ALA A 18 -0.33 -5.44 4.53
N SER A 19 0.59 -5.75 5.45
CA SER A 19 0.26 -6.33 6.76
C SER A 19 -0.59 -5.38 7.60
N ARG A 20 -0.23 -4.10 7.65
CA ARG A 20 -0.97 -3.07 8.40
C ARG A 20 -2.38 -2.87 7.86
N LEU A 21 -2.52 -2.78 6.54
CA LEU A 21 -3.83 -2.66 5.89
C LEU A 21 -4.72 -3.88 6.15
N LYS A 22 -4.17 -5.10 6.11
CA LYS A 22 -4.91 -6.32 6.45
C LYS A 22 -5.41 -6.30 7.89
N ARG A 23 -4.64 -5.77 8.85
CA ARG A 23 -5.07 -5.58 10.26
C ARG A 23 -6.20 -4.56 10.40
N LEU A 24 -6.31 -3.61 9.46
CA LEU A 24 -7.43 -2.67 9.34
C LEU A 24 -8.61 -3.26 8.53
N ALA A 25 -8.64 -4.57 8.30
CA ALA A 25 -9.66 -5.30 7.54
C ALA A 25 -9.75 -4.94 6.03
N PHE A 26 -8.68 -4.40 5.44
CA PHE A 26 -8.61 -4.22 3.99
C PHE A 26 -8.30 -5.55 3.30
N VAL A 27 -9.01 -5.84 2.21
CA VAL A 27 -8.69 -6.96 1.31
C VAL A 27 -7.62 -6.48 0.33
N VAL A 28 -6.34 -6.57 0.71
CA VAL A 28 -5.20 -6.12 -0.13
C VAL A 28 -4.73 -7.25 -1.04
N ILE A 29 -4.70 -6.98 -2.34
CA ILE A 29 -4.17 -7.87 -3.39
C ILE A 29 -2.68 -7.60 -3.64
N GLY A 30 -2.26 -6.34 -3.59
CA GLY A 30 -0.88 -5.97 -3.88
C GLY A 30 -0.54 -4.57 -3.39
N VAL A 31 0.73 -4.37 -3.09
CA VAL A 31 1.30 -3.07 -2.74
C VAL A 31 2.57 -2.89 -3.56
N GLU A 32 2.69 -1.76 -4.25
CA GLU A 32 3.91 -1.36 -4.95
C GLU A 32 4.36 -0.01 -4.43
N LEU A 33 5.67 0.13 -4.23
CA LEU A 33 6.30 1.38 -3.83
C LEU A 33 7.05 1.96 -5.01
N ARG A 34 6.84 3.24 -5.29
CA ARG A 34 7.54 3.96 -6.35
C ARG A 34 8.11 5.26 -5.81
N PRO A 35 9.41 5.55 -6.05
CA PRO A 35 9.92 6.88 -5.78
C PRO A 35 9.26 7.89 -6.71
N THR A 36 8.93 9.06 -6.19
CA THR A 36 8.35 10.17 -6.96
C THR A 36 9.41 11.23 -7.14
N VAL A 37 9.97 11.30 -8.35
CA VAL A 37 11.01 12.29 -8.68
C VAL A 37 10.45 13.72 -8.61
N ARG A 38 9.17 13.89 -9.00
CA ARG A 38 8.51 15.20 -9.07
C ARG A 38 8.21 15.82 -7.71
N HIS A 39 8.01 14.99 -6.68
CA HIS A 39 7.60 15.44 -5.34
C HIS A 39 8.62 15.10 -4.27
N ASN A 40 9.78 14.53 -4.64
CA ASN A 40 10.79 14.03 -3.71
C ASN A 40 10.16 13.22 -2.58
N GLY A 41 9.46 12.15 -2.96
CA GLY A 41 8.61 11.41 -2.04
C GLY A 41 8.34 9.98 -2.46
N LEU A 42 7.49 9.29 -1.72
CA LEU A 42 7.11 7.90 -1.95
C LEU A 42 5.65 7.80 -2.41
N LEU A 43 5.42 7.15 -3.54
CA LEU A 43 4.09 6.75 -3.98
C LEU A 43 3.82 5.30 -3.56
N VAL A 44 2.74 5.10 -2.81
CA VAL A 44 2.24 3.82 -2.35
C VAL A 44 1.04 3.45 -3.19
N ASN A 45 1.23 2.53 -4.14
CA ASN A 45 0.15 1.99 -4.95
C ASN A 45 -0.45 0.78 -4.25
N VAL A 46 -1.71 0.87 -3.83
CA VAL A 46 -2.42 -0.23 -3.18
C VAL A 46 -3.49 -0.77 -4.10
N THR A 47 -3.46 -2.09 -4.34
CA THR A 47 -4.51 -2.80 -5.07
C THR A 47 -5.42 -3.52 -4.09
N LEU A 48 -6.71 -3.20 -4.13
CA LEU A 48 -7.75 -3.77 -3.28
C LEU A 48 -8.60 -4.79 -4.03
N GLY A 49 -8.95 -5.88 -3.35
CA GLY A 49 -9.89 -6.90 -3.84
C GLY A 49 -11.33 -6.65 -3.46
N LYS A 50 -11.62 -5.62 -2.67
CA LYS A 50 -12.96 -5.15 -2.33
C LYS A 50 -12.98 -3.62 -2.34
N SER A 51 -14.08 -3.02 -2.79
CA SER A 51 -14.29 -1.59 -2.67
C SER A 51 -14.36 -1.18 -1.20
N ILE A 52 -13.81 -0.01 -0.88
CA ILE A 52 -13.82 0.54 0.47
C ILE A 52 -14.18 2.02 0.41
N GLY A 53 -14.76 2.55 1.49
CA GLY A 53 -15.17 3.95 1.54
C GLY A 53 -13.99 4.91 1.64
N LEU A 54 -14.16 6.13 1.11
CA LEU A 54 -13.13 7.18 1.13
C LEU A 54 -12.71 7.57 2.56
N GLY A 55 -13.64 7.57 3.52
CA GLY A 55 -13.30 7.85 4.92
C GLY A 55 -12.36 6.79 5.51
N THR A 56 -12.56 5.52 5.13
CA THR A 56 -11.71 4.41 5.59
C THR A 56 -10.33 4.47 4.93
N THR A 57 -10.24 4.78 3.63
CA THR A 57 -8.94 4.98 2.97
C THR A 57 -8.19 6.13 3.61
N TYR A 58 -8.84 7.27 3.85
CA TYR A 58 -8.20 8.43 4.48
C TYR A 58 -7.57 8.10 5.85
N ILE A 59 -8.30 7.40 6.72
CA ILE A 59 -7.77 6.99 8.03
C ILE A 59 -6.56 6.06 7.86
N ALA A 60 -6.63 5.10 6.93
CA ALA A 60 -5.52 4.20 6.65
C ALA A 60 -4.29 4.93 6.09
N GLU A 61 -4.49 5.92 5.19
CA GLU A 61 -3.41 6.76 4.67
C GLU A 61 -2.69 7.49 5.79
N GLN A 62 -3.42 8.16 6.70
CA GLN A 62 -2.81 8.89 7.82
C GLN A 62 -1.98 7.97 8.72
N PHE A 63 -2.53 6.80 9.05
CA PHE A 63 -1.85 5.82 9.87
C PHE A 63 -0.56 5.30 9.21
N ILE A 64 -0.66 4.86 7.95
CA ILE A 64 0.47 4.26 7.22
C ILE A 64 1.52 5.31 6.87
N ALA A 65 1.13 6.52 6.48
CA ALA A 65 2.07 7.61 6.25
C ALA A 65 2.91 7.89 7.51
N GLY A 66 2.29 7.88 8.69
CA GLY A 66 2.99 8.04 9.96
C GLY A 66 4.02 6.93 10.24
N GLU A 67 3.71 5.68 9.90
CA GLU A 67 4.67 4.58 10.02
C GLU A 67 5.79 4.69 8.98
N LEU A 68 5.45 4.96 7.72
CA LEU A 68 6.41 5.03 6.62
C LEU A 68 7.40 6.19 6.77
N ARG A 69 6.99 7.35 7.30
CA ARG A 69 7.91 8.46 7.61
C ARG A 69 9.03 8.02 8.56
N LYS A 70 8.71 7.21 9.56
CA LYS A 70 9.67 6.71 10.55
C LYS A 70 10.66 5.71 9.95
N VAL A 71 10.22 4.91 8.98
CA VAL A 71 11.02 3.83 8.38
C VAL A 71 11.82 4.30 7.16
N THR A 72 11.28 5.27 6.40
CA THR A 72 11.85 5.66 5.10
C THR A 72 12.43 7.07 5.08
N HIS A 73 12.22 7.86 6.15
CA HIS A 73 12.60 9.28 6.23
C HIS A 73 12.03 10.16 5.08
N GLN A 74 10.97 9.68 4.41
CA GLN A 74 10.27 10.42 3.36
C GLN A 74 9.09 11.18 3.95
N GLU A 75 9.10 12.51 3.85
CA GLU A 75 8.00 13.35 4.34
C GLU A 75 6.77 13.32 3.41
N ASN A 76 7.04 13.31 2.10
CA ASN A 76 6.02 13.32 1.06
C ASN A 76 5.62 11.89 0.70
N ILE A 77 4.48 11.44 1.23
CA ILE A 77 3.93 10.11 0.97
C ILE A 77 2.57 10.27 0.30
N LEU A 78 2.45 9.72 -0.89
CA LEU A 78 1.23 9.76 -1.69
C LEU A 78 0.65 8.35 -1.79
N PHE A 79 -0.67 8.25 -1.76
CA PHE A 79 -1.38 6.98 -1.91
C PHE A 79 -2.17 6.96 -3.21
N PHE A 80 -2.13 5.82 -3.88
CA PHE A 80 -2.97 5.54 -5.03
C PHE A 80 -3.73 4.24 -4.80
N TRP A 81 -5.05 4.35 -4.69
CA TRP A 81 -5.92 3.21 -4.44
C TRP A 81 -6.53 2.72 -5.74
N ARG A 82 -6.21 1.49 -6.09
CA ARG A 82 -6.80 0.78 -7.23
C ARG A 82 -7.70 -0.33 -6.72
N TYR A 83 -8.97 -0.30 -7.10
CA TYR A 83 -9.86 -1.44 -6.90
C TYR A 83 -9.83 -2.35 -8.14
N VAL A 84 -9.56 -3.64 -7.93
CA VAL A 84 -9.72 -4.67 -8.95
C VAL A 84 -10.78 -5.64 -8.45
N PRO A 85 -12.00 -5.64 -9.03
CA PRO A 85 -13.02 -6.62 -8.66
C PRO A 85 -12.50 -8.02 -8.98
N ARG A 86 -12.24 -8.82 -7.94
CA ARG A 86 -12.03 -10.26 -8.13
C ARG A 86 -13.37 -10.97 -7.96
N PRO A 87 -13.76 -11.87 -8.88
CA PRO A 87 -14.89 -12.75 -8.64
C PRO A 87 -14.62 -13.55 -7.37
N VAL A 88 -15.50 -13.43 -6.38
CA VAL A 88 -15.40 -14.11 -5.07
C VAL A 88 -15.40 -15.65 -5.21
N ALA A 89 -15.71 -16.17 -6.41
CA ALA A 89 -15.75 -17.59 -6.72
C ALA A 89 -14.39 -18.32 -6.69
N GLN A 90 -13.25 -17.60 -6.76
CA GLN A 90 -11.94 -18.25 -6.83
C GLN A 90 -11.29 -18.52 -5.47
N MET A 91 -11.94 -18.14 -4.36
CA MET A 91 -11.40 -18.32 -3.00
C MET A 91 -11.80 -19.66 -2.35
N ARG A 92 -12.64 -20.47 -3.01
CA ARG A 92 -13.14 -21.76 -2.48
C ARG A 92 -12.54 -23.03 -3.11
N ILE A 93 -11.67 -22.92 -4.11
CA ILE A 93 -11.19 -24.11 -4.85
C ILE A 93 -9.85 -24.65 -4.30
N SER A 94 -9.16 -23.93 -3.42
CA SER A 94 -7.83 -24.34 -2.92
C SER A 94 -7.84 -25.20 -1.65
N SER A 95 -9.00 -25.63 -1.14
CA SER A 95 -9.10 -26.37 0.13
C SER A 95 -9.59 -27.81 -0.02
N VAL A 96 -9.49 -28.41 -1.21
CA VAL A 96 -9.74 -29.83 -1.42
C VAL A 96 -8.63 -30.41 -2.29
N HIS A 97 -7.53 -30.83 -1.66
CA HIS A 97 -6.70 -31.96 -2.07
C HIS A 97 -5.92 -32.48 -0.87
#